data_AF-X1CN70-F1
#
_entry.id   AF-X1CN70-F1
#
_cell.length_a   1.000
_cell.length_b   1.000
_cell.length_c   1.000
_cell.angle_alpha   90.00
_cell.angle_beta   90.00
_cell.angle_gamma   90.00
#
_symmetry.space_group_name_H-M   'P 1'
#
loop_
_entity.id
_entity.type
_entity.pdbx_description
1 polymer ?
#
loop_
_entity_poly.entity_id
_entity_poly.type
_entity_poly.pdbx_seq_one_letter_code
_entity_poly.pdbx_strand_id
1 'polypeptide(L)'
;SEGDTQIEKINQIDLPPKVEHENISNATKPPVQCPKCGKKIAMWDGKYGLFFGCRGYPSCKYALNINKVEKIICPLCGSLMENRKGSYGEFMGCKSFPQCRFTFQIFKKKEK
;
A
#
# COMPACT_ATOMS: atom_id res chain seq x y z
N SER A 1 10.75 -47.11 19.16
CA SER A 1 10.47 -45.68 19.44
C SER A 1 10.33 -45.01 18.10
N GLU A 2 9.14 -44.50 17.84
CA GLU A 2 8.60 -44.17 16.52
C GLU A 2 9.29 -42.97 15.86
N GLY A 3 9.29 -42.94 14.53
CA GLY A 3 9.81 -41.80 13.76
C GLY A 3 9.61 -41.89 12.26
N ASP A 4 8.58 -42.58 11.77
CA ASP A 4 8.08 -42.41 10.41
C ASP A 4 7.33 -41.08 10.34
N THR A 5 7.77 -40.12 9.52
CA THR A 5 6.80 -39.33 8.77
C THR A 5 7.39 -38.75 7.48
N GLN A 6 6.67 -39.04 6.41
CA GLN A 6 6.84 -38.59 5.04
C GLN A 6 6.74 -37.05 4.97
N ILE A 7 7.63 -36.41 4.20
CA ILE A 7 7.45 -35.02 3.80
C ILE A 7 6.49 -35.02 2.61
N GLU A 8 5.20 -34.89 2.91
CA GLU A 8 4.14 -34.74 1.92
C GLU A 8 4.08 -33.29 1.40
N LYS A 9 4.24 -33.17 0.08
CA LYS A 9 3.54 -32.26 -0.84
C LYS A 9 2.85 -31.04 -0.21
N ILE A 10 3.47 -29.86 -0.36
CA ILE A 10 2.74 -28.59 -0.27
C ILE A 10 1.96 -28.36 -1.57
N ASN A 11 0.68 -28.78 -1.54
CA ASN A 11 -0.31 -28.46 -2.56
C ASN A 11 -0.64 -26.95 -2.53
N GLN A 12 -0.64 -26.35 -3.72
CA GLN A 12 -1.71 -25.50 -4.28
C GLN A 12 -2.47 -24.59 -3.29
N ILE A 13 -2.25 -23.28 -3.40
CA ILE A 13 -3.25 -22.29 -2.95
C ILE A 13 -3.58 -21.35 -4.11
N ASP A 14 -4.72 -21.66 -4.71
CA ASP A 14 -5.45 -20.83 -5.66
C ASP A 14 -5.95 -19.52 -5.01
N LEU A 15 -6.24 -18.55 -5.89
CA LEU A 15 -6.33 -17.08 -5.71
C LEU A 15 -7.56 -16.57 -4.88
N PRO A 16 -7.73 -15.23 -4.71
CA PRO A 16 -8.13 -14.55 -3.48
C PRO A 16 -9.66 -14.38 -3.30
N PRO A 17 -10.13 -14.07 -2.08
CA PRO A 17 -11.34 -13.27 -1.97
C PRO A 17 -11.23 -12.14 -0.94
N LYS A 18 -11.70 -10.96 -1.36
CA LYS A 18 -12.31 -9.90 -0.54
C LYS A 18 -11.60 -9.56 0.78
N VAL A 19 -10.74 -8.54 0.70
CA VAL A 19 -10.20 -7.81 1.87
C VAL A 19 -11.33 -7.59 2.88
N GLU A 20 -11.22 -8.29 4.00
CA GLU A 20 -12.15 -8.23 5.11
C GLU A 20 -12.11 -6.80 5.65
N HIS A 21 -13.30 -6.21 5.75
CA HIS A 21 -13.48 -4.91 6.39
C HIS A 21 -13.31 -5.11 7.90
N GLU A 22 -12.07 -5.24 8.37
CA GLU A 22 -11.79 -5.00 9.78
C GLU A 22 -12.15 -3.54 10.08
N ASN A 23 -12.88 -3.35 11.17
CA ASN A 23 -13.33 -2.07 11.69
C ASN A 23 -12.12 -1.17 12.01
N ILE A 24 -11.58 -0.52 11.00
CA ILE A 24 -10.45 0.40 11.13
C ILE A 24 -11.05 1.78 11.31
N SER A 25 -10.80 2.38 12.46
CA SER A 25 -11.09 3.78 12.80
C SER A 25 -10.66 4.77 11.71
N ASN A 26 -11.45 4.99 10.66
CA ASN A 26 -11.34 5.92 9.51
C ASN A 26 -9.94 6.25 8.92
N ALA A 27 -8.88 5.51 9.30
CA ALA A 27 -7.50 5.90 9.09
C ALA A 27 -6.63 4.69 8.71
N THR A 28 -5.93 4.78 7.58
CA THR A 28 -5.11 3.67 7.04
C THR A 28 -3.65 4.01 7.08
N LYS A 29 -2.83 3.12 7.66
CA LYS A 29 -1.37 3.18 7.64
C LYS A 29 -0.87 2.34 6.45
N PRO A 30 -0.28 2.95 5.41
CA PRO A 30 0.14 2.22 4.21
C PRO A 30 1.49 1.52 4.42
N PRO A 31 1.69 0.33 3.85
CA PRO A 31 2.99 -0.33 3.91
C PRO A 31 4.05 0.40 3.08
N VAL A 32 5.28 0.48 3.60
CA VAL A 32 6.42 1.11 2.90
C VAL A 32 6.94 0.22 1.77
N GLN A 33 6.92 -1.09 1.99
CA GLN A 33 7.37 -2.12 1.06
C GLN A 33 6.23 -3.08 0.74
N CYS A 34 6.27 -3.64 -0.47
CA CYS A 34 5.31 -4.63 -0.91
C CYS A 34 5.54 -5.97 -0.19
N PRO A 35 4.52 -6.52 0.50
CA PRO A 35 4.68 -7.80 1.19
C PRO A 35 4.88 -8.99 0.23
N LYS A 36 4.52 -8.83 -1.06
CA LYS A 36 4.68 -9.88 -2.07
C LYS A 36 6.06 -9.94 -2.72
N CYS A 37 6.78 -8.82 -2.80
CA CYS A 37 8.05 -8.77 -3.55
C CYS A 37 9.12 -7.86 -2.95
N GLY A 38 8.87 -7.23 -1.80
CA GLY A 38 9.81 -6.33 -1.12
C GLY A 38 10.02 -4.96 -1.79
N LYS A 39 9.57 -4.75 -3.04
CA LYS A 39 9.71 -3.47 -3.74
C LYS A 39 8.90 -2.36 -3.07
N LYS A 40 9.31 -1.10 -3.27
CA LYS A 40 8.61 0.08 -2.72
C LYS A 40 7.17 0.18 -3.23
N ILE A 41 6.29 0.69 -2.38
CA ILE A 41 4.92 1.04 -2.72
C ILE A 41 4.82 2.53 -3.08
N ALA A 42 3.91 2.87 -3.99
CA ALA A 42 3.58 4.23 -4.39
C ALA A 42 2.06 4.46 -4.36
N MET A 43 1.61 5.71 -4.41
CA MET A 43 0.19 6.03 -4.54
C MET A 43 -0.16 6.30 -6.00
N TRP A 44 -1.20 5.64 -6.48
CA TRP A 44 -1.64 5.64 -7.86
C TRP A 44 -3.05 6.17 -7.95
N ASP A 45 -3.32 6.95 -9.00
CA ASP A 45 -4.64 7.41 -9.36
C ASP A 45 -5.26 6.44 -10.37
N GLY A 46 -6.29 5.72 -9.95
CA GLY A 46 -6.99 4.74 -10.77
C GLY A 46 -8.43 5.17 -11.09
N LYS A 47 -9.12 4.39 -11.92
CA LYS A 47 -10.53 4.63 -12.29
C LYS A 47 -11.46 4.81 -11.09
N TYR A 48 -11.16 4.12 -9.99
CA TYR A 48 -12.00 4.12 -8.78
C TYR A 48 -11.47 5.07 -7.70
N GLY A 49 -10.46 5.88 -8.02
CA GLY A 49 -9.75 6.79 -7.14
C GLY A 49 -8.39 6.27 -6.69
N LEU A 50 -7.85 6.86 -5.61
CA LEU A 50 -6.49 6.63 -5.17
C LEU A 50 -6.30 5.24 -4.53
N PHE A 51 -5.15 4.62 -4.79
CA PHE A 51 -4.75 3.36 -4.17
C PHE A 51 -3.23 3.26 -4.00
N PHE A 52 -2.79 2.47 -3.04
CA PHE A 52 -1.38 2.13 -2.89
C PHE A 52 -1.03 0.93 -3.76
N GLY A 53 -0.04 1.05 -4.64
CA GLY A 53 0.34 0.02 -5.60
C GLY A 53 1.85 -0.24 -5.58
N CYS A 54 2.24 -1.50 -5.80
CA CYS A 54 3.64 -1.87 -5.90
C CYS A 54 4.32 -1.21 -7.11
N ARG A 55 5.50 -0.61 -6.93
CA ARG A 55 6.31 -0.09 -8.04
C ARG A 55 6.85 -1.19 -8.96
N GLY A 56 6.73 -2.45 -8.56
CA GLY A 56 7.09 -3.61 -9.38
C GLY A 56 6.05 -4.01 -10.43
N TYR A 57 4.96 -3.26 -10.59
CA TYR A 57 3.99 -3.48 -11.68
C TYR A 57 4.69 -3.35 -13.05
N PRO A 58 4.39 -4.20 -14.05
CA PRO A 58 3.33 -5.22 -14.11
C PRO A 58 3.68 -6.58 -13.46
N SER A 59 4.95 -6.82 -13.12
CA SER A 59 5.41 -8.10 -12.55
C SER A 59 4.85 -8.39 -11.16
N CYS A 60 4.51 -7.35 -10.38
CA CYS A 60 3.83 -7.47 -9.10
C CYS A 60 2.55 -6.62 -9.08
N LYS A 61 1.39 -7.29 -9.05
CA LYS A 61 0.06 -6.66 -9.07
C LYS A 61 -0.51 -6.39 -7.67
N TYR A 62 0.34 -6.29 -6.65
CA TYR A 62 -0.11 -5.95 -5.30
C TYR A 62 -0.65 -4.51 -5.26
N ALA A 63 -1.88 -4.35 -4.76
CA ALA A 63 -2.54 -3.08 -4.59
C ALA A 63 -3.38 -3.08 -3.29
N LEU A 64 -3.44 -1.93 -2.62
CA LEU A 64 -4.23 -1.66 -1.43
C LEU A 64 -5.11 -0.44 -1.72
N ASN A 65 -6.42 -0.64 -1.74
CA ASN A 65 -7.40 0.40 -2.04
C ASN A 65 -7.62 1.31 -0.83
N ILE A 66 -7.67 2.64 -1.04
CA ILE A 66 -7.88 3.61 0.04
C ILE A 66 -9.09 4.52 -0.17
N ASN A 67 -9.94 4.23 -1.15
CA ASN A 67 -11.07 5.11 -1.49
C ASN A 67 -12.11 5.28 -0.38
N LYS A 68 -12.10 4.41 0.64
CA LYS A 68 -12.98 4.50 1.81
C LYS A 68 -12.30 5.06 3.06
N VAL A 69 -11.05 5.53 2.94
CA VAL A 69 -10.26 5.97 4.07
C VAL A 69 -10.24 7.49 4.11
N GLU A 70 -10.71 8.08 5.22
CA GLU A 70 -10.71 9.54 5.39
C GLU A 70 -9.31 10.09 5.68
N LYS A 71 -8.48 9.31 6.38
CA LYS A 71 -7.17 9.77 6.88
C LYS A 71 -6.08 8.76 6.56
N ILE A 72 -4.92 9.24 6.12
CA ILE A 72 -3.75 8.37 5.90
C ILE A 72 -2.75 8.62 7.04
N ILE A 73 -2.28 7.55 7.66
CA ILE A 73 -1.29 7.59 8.72
C ILE A 73 0.10 7.34 8.15
N CYS A 74 1.08 8.13 8.54
CA CYS A 74 2.47 7.96 8.12
C CYS A 74 3.02 6.63 8.64
N PRO A 75 3.60 5.78 7.78
CA PRO A 75 4.14 4.51 8.23
C PRO A 75 5.37 4.62 9.12
N LEU A 76 6.15 5.69 8.97
CA LEU A 76 7.40 5.87 9.71
C LEU A 76 7.20 6.43 11.12
N CYS A 77 6.34 7.43 11.29
CA CYS A 77 6.18 8.13 12.56
C CYS A 77 4.76 8.05 13.16
N GLY A 78 3.78 7.51 12.44
CA GLY A 78 2.40 7.41 12.92
C GLY A 78 1.59 8.71 12.87
N SER A 79 2.17 9.84 12.45
CA SER A 79 1.43 11.09 12.26
C SER A 79 0.60 11.09 10.98
N LEU A 80 -0.44 11.93 10.90
CA LEU A 80 -1.26 12.06 9.69
C LEU A 80 -0.44 12.47 8.46
N MET A 81 -0.90 12.06 7.28
CA MET A 81 -0.40 12.51 5.99
C MET A 81 -1.39 13.48 5.35
N GLU A 82 -0.88 14.46 4.61
CA GLU A 82 -1.63 15.53 3.97
C GLU A 82 -1.26 15.63 2.48
N ASN A 83 -2.22 15.93 1.62
CA ASN A 83 -1.95 16.21 0.21
C ASN A 83 -1.27 17.57 0.08
N ARG A 84 -0.13 17.61 -0.63
CA ARG A 84 0.67 18.80 -0.89
C ARG A 84 0.99 18.89 -2.37
N LYS A 85 1.14 20.10 -2.89
CA LYS A 85 1.54 20.37 -4.28
C LYS A 85 3.04 20.62 -4.34
N GLY A 86 3.72 19.95 -5.25
CA GLY A 86 5.14 20.14 -5.55
C GLY A 86 5.37 20.39 -7.04
N SER A 87 6.63 20.60 -7.42
CA SER A 87 7.04 20.83 -8.81
C SER A 87 6.69 19.67 -9.75
N TYR A 88 6.64 18.44 -9.24
CA TYR A 88 6.30 17.24 -10.00
C TYR A 88 4.83 16.83 -9.87
N GLY A 89 3.98 17.71 -9.33
CA GLY A 89 2.56 17.46 -9.07
C GLY A 89 2.24 17.22 -7.60
N GLU A 90 1.08 16.61 -7.35
CA GLU A 90 0.59 16.35 -6.00
C GLU A 90 1.32 15.16 -5.34
N PHE A 91 1.55 15.26 -4.04
CA PHE A 91 2.19 14.24 -3.23
C PHE A 91 1.61 14.23 -1.82
N MET A 92 1.58 13.06 -1.18
CA MET A 92 1.22 12.97 0.24
C MET A 92 2.46 13.19 1.09
N GLY A 93 2.46 14.21 1.93
CA GLY A 93 3.53 14.50 2.88
C GLY A 93 3.12 14.23 4.33
N CYS A 94 4.06 13.80 5.16
CA CYS A 94 3.80 13.69 6.59
C CYS A 94 3.55 15.07 7.21
N LYS A 95 2.53 15.17 8.08
CA LYS A 95 2.21 16.39 8.82
C LYS A 95 3.33 16.83 9.76
N SER A 96 4.09 15.88 10.31
CA SER A 96 5.20 16.11 11.24
C SER A 96 6.49 16.60 10.57
N PHE A 97 6.41 17.12 9.35
CA PHE A 97 7.54 17.83 8.72
C PHE A 97 7.92 19.07 9.57
N PRO A 98 9.21 19.35 9.85
CA PRO A 98 10.42 18.77 9.25
C PRO A 98 10.96 17.50 9.92
N GLN A 99 10.39 17.08 11.06
CA GLN A 99 10.85 15.94 11.86
C GLN A 99 10.66 14.60 11.15
N CYS A 100 9.61 14.49 10.33
CA CYS A 100 9.40 13.37 9.43
C CYS A 100 9.26 13.88 7.99
N ARG A 101 10.22 13.52 7.13
CA ARG A 101 10.25 13.89 5.71
C ARG A 101 9.67 12.83 4.79
N PHE A 102 8.92 11.88 5.33
CA PHE A 102 8.31 10.81 4.56
C PHE A 102 7.25 11.36 3.61
N THR A 103 7.31 10.95 2.35
CA THR A 103 6.37 11.35 1.31
C THR A 103 6.01 10.18 0.40
N PHE A 104 4.81 10.22 -0.18
CA PHE A 104 4.42 9.38 -1.31
C PHE A 104 4.10 10.25 -2.52
N GLN A 105 4.68 9.92 -3.66
CA GLN A 105 4.31 10.51 -4.95
C GLN A 105 2.96 9.97 -5.40
N ILE A 106 2.13 10.85 -5.97
CA ILE A 106 0.85 10.50 -6.58
C ILE A 106 1.05 10.39 -8.09
N PHE A 107 0.88 9.19 -8.64
CA PHE A 107 0.95 8.95 -10.07
C PHE A 107 -0.43 9.12 -10.68
N LYS A 108 -0.65 10.24 -11.38
CA LYS A 108 -1.86 10.47 -12.16
C LYS A 108 -1.71 9.84 -13.55
N LYS A 109 -2.69 9.06 -13.99
CA LYS A 109 -2.77 8.66 -15.40
C LYS A 109 -3.19 9.91 -16.18
N LYS A 110 -2.34 10.42 -17.08
CA LYS A 110 -2.75 11.48 -18.01
C LYS A 110 -3.86 10.90 -18.90
N GLU A 111 -5.10 11.33 -18.68
CA GLU A 111 -6.17 11.12 -19.64
C GLU A 111 -5.80 11.89 -20.93
N LYS A 112 -5.92 11.21 -22.06
CA LYS A 112 -5.58 11.72 -23.39
C LYS A 112 -6.86 11.94 -24.17
#